data_AF-A0AB34J7M4-F1
#
_entry.id   AF-A0AB34J7M4-F1
#
_cell.length_a   1.000
_cell.length_b   1.000
_cell.length_c   1.000
_cell.angle_alpha   90.00
_cell.angle_beta   90.00
_cell.angle_gamma   90.00
#
_symmetry.space_group_name_H-M   'P 1'
#
loop_
_entity.id
_entity.type
_entity.pdbx_description
1 polymer ?
#
loop_
_entity_poly.entity_id
_entity_poly.type
_entity_poly.pdbx_seq_one_letter_code
_entity_poly.pdbx_strand_id
1 'polypeptide(L)'
;MIPIALLPTRWSPCRNLLFPPAREVTMASPFLLPRAAASRLATRWRGASALTRRLASTRTDGFHEALPRRDLLAPALVAAAYGFSWAMADEGKLRALAEEVEVNTDPNAWPTPKQIFHHLWPFFAGTFGMMFESAACKFAKTSDFQWMCKEAMQEDAKAVTALCLLTAPAEHSPAFVKALCDAGVLPRIKEIIAIYKTLPRDQHDDLLVNATVLTAKAAALPSARAESLDVAGFVWMLPADKAYLYCPYGLEGVAHTWSDDMKGLLLSGGVTRVAELMEGMPLRPKKAESTIANQELAKRLFGRFVERKDELLTVAAQLEAALAREVSAAGSAPQRQTVWQRTGVKRGESELEMSHRVRTEQLQEVRKSMQLLEQHSTMGLKSDLEKYSTYIHVASATIVGFIYGAARSYLRGYMQDVTPSVLRELAMHVGRRTALGAALLVGLFETAPRIKKEVLAQLGREPITDYSTPGALEQLVGIDMAYIATIAVLNFAFPYILVPVAFNPTQLFVPYDIELPSKGAQ
;
A
#
# COMPACT_ATOMS: atom_id res chain seq x y z
N MET A 1 -15.26 -3.26 42.00
CA MET A 1 -15.91 -2.10 42.65
C MET A 1 -15.34 -0.83 42.02
N ILE A 2 -16.20 0.02 41.46
CA ILE A 2 -15.89 1.39 41.00
C ILE A 2 -15.92 2.32 42.24
N PRO A 3 -15.03 3.32 42.35
CA PRO A 3 -15.48 4.69 42.08
C PRO A 3 -14.58 5.47 41.11
N ILE A 4 -15.27 6.20 40.24
CA ILE A 4 -14.81 7.27 39.36
C ILE A 4 -14.63 8.54 40.20
N ALA A 5 -13.56 9.30 39.93
CA ALA A 5 -13.48 10.77 39.87
C ALA A 5 -12.14 11.26 40.44
N LEU A 6 -11.37 11.99 39.62
CA LEU A 6 -10.86 13.33 39.93
C LEU A 6 -10.11 13.88 38.70
N LEU A 7 -10.76 14.85 38.04
CA LEU A 7 -10.13 15.89 37.24
C LEU A 7 -9.10 16.67 38.08
N PRO A 8 -8.10 17.29 37.43
CA PRO A 8 -7.68 18.62 37.82
C PRO A 8 -8.03 19.64 36.73
N THR A 9 -8.78 20.65 37.18
CA THR A 9 -9.07 21.89 36.49
C THR A 9 -7.90 22.88 36.65
N ARG A 10 -7.85 23.86 35.72
CA ARG A 10 -7.12 25.15 35.74
C ARG A 10 -5.64 25.15 35.39
N TRP A 11 -5.31 25.47 34.13
CA TRP A 11 -4.16 26.32 33.79
C TRP A 11 -4.54 27.29 32.65
N SER A 12 -4.50 28.59 32.94
CA SER A 12 -4.53 29.73 32.01
C SER A 12 -4.20 31.00 32.83
N PRO A 13 -3.65 32.10 32.28
CA PRO A 13 -2.73 32.27 31.16
C PRO A 13 -1.47 33.09 31.57
N CYS A 14 -0.40 33.07 30.76
CA CYS A 14 0.58 34.15 30.74
C CYS A 14 0.64 34.73 29.32
N ARG A 15 0.36 36.03 29.28
CA ARG A 15 0.23 36.91 28.12
C ARG A 15 1.46 37.85 28.14
N ASN A 16 1.96 38.17 26.95
CA ASN A 16 2.84 39.31 26.59
C ASN A 16 4.34 39.06 26.47
N LEU A 17 4.91 39.78 25.49
CA LEU A 17 6.29 39.88 24.98
C LEU A 17 6.48 39.03 23.70
N LEU A 18 6.66 39.55 22.47
CA LEU A 18 7.17 40.85 22.00
C LEU A 18 6.79 41.14 20.52
N PHE A 19 6.54 42.44 20.23
CA PHE A 19 6.69 43.22 18.96
C PHE A 19 5.58 43.32 17.87
N PRO A 20 5.49 44.48 17.15
CA PRO A 20 4.32 45.39 17.11
C PRO A 20 3.60 45.48 15.74
N PRO A 21 2.48 46.24 15.59
CA PRO A 21 1.73 46.30 14.34
C PRO A 21 2.30 47.35 13.39
N ALA A 22 2.57 46.97 12.15
CA ALA A 22 2.88 47.89 11.05
C ALA A 22 1.77 47.85 10.00
N ARG A 23 1.02 48.97 9.98
CA ARG A 23 0.40 49.70 8.86
C ARG A 23 -0.18 48.95 7.65
N GLU A 24 -1.43 49.34 7.37
CA GLU A 24 -2.18 49.21 6.13
C GLU A 24 -1.33 49.52 4.88
N VAL A 25 -1.35 48.60 3.92
CA VAL A 25 -1.13 48.89 2.51
C VAL A 25 -2.27 48.26 1.72
N THR A 26 -3.15 49.13 1.23
CA THR A 26 -4.17 48.84 0.23
C THR A 26 -3.53 48.63 -1.13
N MET A 27 -3.87 47.54 -1.82
CA MET A 27 -3.81 47.46 -3.28
C MET A 27 -5.05 46.75 -3.83
N ALA A 28 -5.53 47.30 -4.94
CA ALA A 28 -6.87 47.19 -5.46
C ALA A 28 -7.13 45.89 -6.24
N SER A 29 -8.39 45.45 -6.23
CA SER A 29 -8.93 44.44 -7.13
C SER A 29 -9.89 45.12 -8.11
N PRO A 30 -9.75 44.96 -9.45
CA PRO A 30 -10.58 45.67 -10.41
C PRO A 30 -11.60 44.75 -11.07
N PHE A 31 -12.83 44.65 -10.56
CA PHE A 31 -14.01 44.22 -11.35
C PHE A 31 -15.30 44.75 -10.72
N LEU A 32 -15.72 45.94 -11.17
CA LEU A 32 -17.00 46.57 -10.86
C LEU A 32 -18.05 46.11 -11.89
N LEU A 33 -19.12 45.46 -11.43
CA LEU A 33 -20.41 45.38 -12.14
C LEU A 33 -21.43 46.28 -11.41
N PRO A 34 -22.40 46.92 -12.11
CA PRO A 34 -23.22 47.98 -11.53
C PRO A 34 -24.32 47.43 -10.60
N ARG A 35 -24.40 48.00 -9.39
CA ARG A 35 -25.34 47.67 -8.29
C ARG A 35 -26.85 47.75 -8.61
N ALA A 36 -27.25 48.14 -9.81
CA ALA A 36 -28.66 48.40 -10.13
C ALA A 36 -29.45 47.18 -10.65
N ALA A 37 -28.79 46.13 -11.15
CA ALA A 37 -29.47 44.94 -11.70
C ALA A 37 -29.81 43.87 -10.63
N ALA A 38 -29.12 43.87 -9.49
CA ALA A 38 -29.31 42.87 -8.43
C ALA A 38 -30.56 43.09 -7.55
N SER A 39 -31.13 44.30 -7.54
CA SER A 39 -32.25 44.65 -6.63
C SER A 39 -33.62 44.17 -7.14
N ARG A 40 -33.80 44.00 -8.46
CA ARG A 40 -35.08 43.59 -9.07
C ARG A 40 -35.27 42.06 -9.14
N LEU A 41 -34.19 41.28 -9.13
CA LEU A 41 -34.26 39.81 -9.00
C LEU A 41 -34.44 39.37 -7.53
N ALA A 42 -33.88 40.13 -6.58
CA ALA A 42 -33.99 39.85 -5.14
C ALA A 42 -35.39 40.10 -4.55
N THR A 43 -36.25 40.86 -5.22
CA THR A 43 -37.62 41.18 -4.75
C THR A 43 -38.66 40.14 -5.17
N ARG A 44 -38.44 39.39 -6.27
CA ARG A 44 -39.35 38.30 -6.68
C ARG A 44 -39.12 36.98 -5.93
N TRP A 45 -37.94 36.77 -5.37
CA TRP A 45 -37.64 35.56 -4.57
C TRP A 45 -38.02 35.67 -3.08
N ARG A 46 -38.31 36.87 -2.57
CA ARG A 46 -38.74 37.03 -1.17
C ARG A 46 -40.21 36.68 -0.93
N GLY A 47 -41.06 36.71 -1.97
CA GLY A 47 -42.48 36.33 -1.88
C GLY A 47 -42.72 34.82 -1.71
N ALA A 48 -41.88 33.97 -2.31
CA ALA A 48 -41.99 32.51 -2.19
C ALA A 48 -41.52 31.99 -0.81
N SER A 49 -40.62 32.71 -0.15
CA SER A 49 -40.13 32.38 1.20
C SER A 49 -41.06 32.83 2.35
N ALA A 50 -42.05 33.67 2.05
CA ALA A 50 -43.03 34.16 3.02
C ALA A 50 -44.27 33.25 3.09
N LEU A 51 -44.61 32.56 1.99
CA LEU A 51 -45.73 31.60 1.98
C LEU A 51 -45.37 30.26 2.66
N THR A 52 -44.10 29.87 2.65
CA THR A 52 -43.60 28.68 3.37
C THR A 52 -43.40 28.91 4.87
N ARG A 53 -43.29 30.16 5.33
CA ARG A 53 -43.11 30.50 6.75
C ARG A 53 -44.39 30.52 7.58
N ARG A 54 -45.58 30.48 6.97
CA ARG A 54 -46.86 30.47 7.72
C ARG A 54 -47.42 29.08 8.01
N LEU A 55 -46.70 28.00 7.64
CA LEU A 55 -47.11 26.62 7.91
C LEU A 55 -46.16 25.84 8.84
N ALA A 56 -45.17 26.48 9.46
CA ALA A 56 -44.26 25.82 10.39
C ALA A 56 -44.08 26.65 11.67
N SER A 57 -45.11 26.66 12.52
CA SER A 57 -44.95 26.99 13.93
C SER A 57 -44.70 25.70 14.72
N THR A 58 -43.46 25.27 14.84
CA THR A 58 -43.01 24.34 15.90
C THR A 58 -41.51 24.54 16.15
N ARG A 59 -41.15 24.63 17.43
CA ARG A 59 -39.80 24.70 18.03
C ARG A 59 -38.63 24.26 17.12
N THR A 60 -37.66 25.15 16.92
CA THR A 60 -36.31 24.78 16.49
C THR A 60 -35.51 24.25 17.69
N ASP A 61 -35.71 22.97 18.03
CA ASP A 61 -34.95 22.26 19.07
C ASP A 61 -33.49 22.01 18.60
N GLY A 62 -32.65 23.04 18.55
CA GLY A 62 -31.19 22.91 18.43
C GLY A 62 -30.63 22.28 17.13
N PHE A 63 -31.45 21.85 16.17
CA PHE A 63 -30.99 21.14 14.96
C PHE A 63 -29.90 21.89 14.18
N HIS A 64 -30.10 23.20 13.94
CA HIS A 64 -29.11 24.04 13.24
C HIS A 64 -27.84 24.32 14.07
N GLU A 65 -27.92 24.21 15.40
CA GLU A 65 -26.78 24.34 16.32
C GLU A 65 -26.01 23.01 16.44
N ALA A 66 -26.70 21.89 16.29
CA ALA A 66 -26.16 20.53 16.30
C ALA A 66 -25.55 20.09 14.97
N LEU A 67 -25.88 20.78 13.86
CA LEU A 67 -25.23 20.56 12.58
C LEU A 67 -23.72 20.78 12.70
N PRO A 68 -22.90 19.86 12.15
CA PRO A 68 -21.46 20.04 12.12
C PRO A 68 -21.11 21.30 11.32
N ARG A 69 -20.59 22.32 12.01
CA ARG A 69 -20.00 23.48 11.35
C ARG A 69 -18.57 23.11 10.92
N ARG A 70 -18.31 23.17 9.61
CA ARG A 70 -17.00 23.23 8.92
C ARG A 70 -15.87 22.53 9.70
N ASP A 71 -15.64 21.25 9.41
CA ASP A 71 -14.59 20.47 10.04
C ASP A 71 -13.21 20.84 9.46
N LEU A 72 -12.46 21.68 10.19
CA LEU A 72 -11.09 22.07 9.85
C LEU A 72 -10.04 21.10 10.41
N LEU A 73 -10.44 20.18 11.29
CA LEU A 73 -9.50 19.31 12.00
C LEU A 73 -8.81 18.35 11.03
N ALA A 74 -9.57 17.79 10.10
CA ALA A 74 -9.03 16.80 9.19
C ALA A 74 -8.06 17.40 8.14
N PRO A 75 -8.35 18.55 7.48
CA PRO A 75 -7.36 19.26 6.67
C PRO A 75 -6.13 19.72 7.47
N ALA A 76 -6.32 20.19 8.71
CA ALA A 76 -5.22 20.58 9.58
C ALA A 76 -4.31 19.39 9.96
N LEU A 77 -4.90 18.22 10.22
CA LEU A 77 -4.14 16.99 10.49
C LEU A 77 -3.32 16.55 9.28
N VAL A 78 -3.90 16.58 8.07
CA VAL A 78 -3.16 16.22 6.84
C VAL A 78 -2.04 17.22 6.56
N ALA A 79 -2.31 18.53 6.72
CA ALA A 79 -1.28 19.55 6.58
C ALA A 79 -0.17 19.42 7.64
N ALA A 80 -0.52 19.06 8.89
CA ALA A 80 0.44 18.77 9.94
C ALA A 80 1.26 17.52 9.63
N ALA A 81 0.65 16.46 9.09
CA ALA A 81 1.34 15.27 8.64
C ALA A 81 2.33 15.58 7.50
N TYR A 82 1.94 16.41 6.54
CA TYR A 82 2.83 16.90 5.49
C TYR A 82 3.99 17.74 6.05
N GLY A 83 3.72 18.67 6.97
CA GLY A 83 4.76 19.47 7.62
C GLY A 83 5.75 18.60 8.40
N PHE A 84 5.25 17.60 9.13
CA PHE A 84 6.08 16.61 9.82
C PHE A 84 6.93 15.79 8.83
N SER A 85 6.32 15.29 7.76
CA SER A 85 6.99 14.57 6.66
C SER A 85 8.16 15.37 6.10
N TRP A 86 7.91 16.64 5.81
CA TRP A 86 8.90 17.54 5.25
C TRP A 86 10.09 17.78 6.20
N ALA A 87 9.82 17.89 7.50
CA ALA A 87 10.85 18.06 8.52
C ALA A 87 11.66 16.78 8.75
N MET A 88 11.03 15.60 8.67
CA MET A 88 11.74 14.31 8.77
C MET A 88 12.63 14.05 7.56
N ALA A 89 12.27 14.58 6.39
CA ALA A 89 13.10 14.53 5.18
C ALA A 89 14.26 15.54 5.18
N ASP A 90 14.46 16.32 6.25
CA ASP A 90 15.65 17.16 6.40
C ASP A 90 16.90 16.31 6.71
N GLU A 91 18.03 16.75 6.17
CA GLU A 91 19.32 16.09 6.33
C GLU A 91 19.74 16.00 7.81
N GLY A 92 20.29 14.84 8.20
CA GLY A 92 20.76 14.53 9.55
C GLY A 92 19.67 14.13 10.56
N LYS A 93 18.38 14.28 10.24
CA LYS A 93 17.29 14.01 11.18
C LYS A 93 17.06 12.52 11.40
N LEU A 94 16.92 11.77 10.32
CA LEU A 94 16.60 10.35 10.39
C LEU A 94 17.80 9.53 10.83
N ARG A 95 19.00 9.93 10.41
CA ARG A 95 20.24 9.31 10.86
C ARG A 95 20.41 9.41 12.38
N ALA A 96 20.25 10.60 12.95
CA ALA A 96 20.37 10.79 14.40
C ALA A 96 19.40 9.89 15.19
N LEU A 97 18.15 9.80 14.74
CA LEU A 97 17.13 8.94 15.37
C LEU A 97 17.42 7.45 15.21
N ALA A 98 17.98 7.04 14.06
CA ALA A 98 18.36 5.65 13.81
C ALA A 98 19.61 5.23 14.60
N GLU A 99 20.54 6.15 14.85
CA GLU A 99 21.73 5.89 15.67
C GLU A 99 21.42 5.79 17.17
N GLU A 100 20.31 6.39 17.64
CA GLU A 100 19.86 6.33 19.03
C GLU A 100 19.08 5.06 19.40
N VAL A 101 18.86 4.13 18.44
CA VAL A 101 18.02 2.94 18.65
C VAL A 101 18.60 2.01 19.73
N GLU A 102 17.89 1.97 20.86
CA GLU A 102 18.09 1.00 21.94
C GLU A 102 17.27 -0.28 21.70
N VAL A 103 17.96 -1.42 21.55
CA VAL A 103 17.34 -2.75 21.39
C VAL A 103 17.03 -3.34 22.77
N ASN A 104 15.87 -3.98 22.92
CA ASN A 104 15.59 -4.78 24.11
C ASN A 104 16.41 -6.08 24.05
N THR A 105 17.40 -6.20 24.94
CA THR A 105 18.31 -7.35 25.01
C THR A 105 17.77 -8.51 25.83
N ASP A 106 16.71 -8.30 26.62
CA ASP A 106 16.04 -9.35 27.39
C ASP A 106 14.62 -9.61 26.84
N PRO A 107 14.39 -10.77 26.17
CA PRO A 107 13.09 -11.11 25.61
C PRO A 107 12.00 -11.35 26.66
N ASN A 108 12.36 -11.50 27.95
CA ASN A 108 11.41 -11.68 29.04
C ASN A 108 11.11 -10.37 29.80
N ALA A 109 11.86 -9.30 29.55
CA ALA A 109 11.65 -8.00 30.17
C ALA A 109 10.65 -7.16 29.36
N TRP A 110 9.75 -6.47 30.07
CA TRP A 110 8.88 -5.48 29.44
C TRP A 110 9.74 -4.36 28.83
N PRO A 111 9.50 -3.98 27.56
CA PRO A 111 10.26 -2.92 26.93
C PRO A 111 9.98 -1.58 27.63
N THR A 112 11.03 -0.79 27.81
CA THR A 112 10.92 0.57 28.36
C THR A 112 10.14 1.48 27.39
N PRO A 113 9.55 2.59 27.85
CA PRO A 113 8.90 3.55 26.96
C PRO A 113 9.79 4.04 25.81
N LYS A 114 11.11 4.17 26.05
CA LYS A 114 12.09 4.54 25.04
C LYS A 114 12.28 3.44 23.99
N GLN A 115 12.38 2.18 24.40
CA GLN A 115 12.44 1.03 23.49
C GLN A 115 11.14 0.85 22.69
N ILE A 116 9.98 1.07 23.31
CA ILE A 116 8.68 1.08 22.60
C ILE A 116 8.67 2.18 21.54
N PHE A 117 9.14 3.38 21.88
CA PHE A 117 9.25 4.47 20.91
C PHE A 117 10.20 4.11 19.75
N HIS A 118 11.38 3.57 20.03
CA HIS A 118 12.35 3.12 19.01
C HIS A 118 11.81 2.05 18.07
N HIS A 119 10.90 1.20 18.56
CA HIS A 119 10.23 0.21 17.73
C HIS A 119 9.13 0.83 16.85
N LEU A 120 8.39 1.82 17.35
CA LEU A 120 7.22 2.37 16.68
C LEU A 120 7.52 3.56 15.76
N TRP A 121 8.47 4.42 16.11
CA TRP A 121 8.72 5.65 15.34
C TRP A 121 9.12 5.38 13.88
N PRO A 122 9.91 4.33 13.52
CA PRO A 122 10.27 4.09 12.13
C PRO A 122 9.03 3.77 11.29
N PHE A 123 8.08 3.03 11.86
CA PHE A 123 6.79 2.77 11.24
C PHE A 123 6.00 4.07 11.05
N PHE A 124 5.90 4.92 12.07
CA PHE A 124 5.19 6.19 11.93
C PHE A 124 5.87 7.15 10.94
N ALA A 125 7.20 7.24 10.96
CA ALA A 125 7.96 8.10 10.06
C ALA A 125 7.93 7.58 8.60
N GLY A 126 7.99 6.27 8.37
CA GLY A 126 7.80 5.68 7.04
C GLY A 126 6.35 5.86 6.56
N THR A 127 5.39 5.34 7.34
CA THR A 127 3.97 5.26 6.96
C THR A 127 3.26 6.60 6.97
N PHE A 128 3.64 7.59 7.78
CA PHE A 128 3.03 8.92 7.75
C PHE A 128 3.94 9.99 7.16
N GLY A 129 5.24 9.87 7.40
CA GLY A 129 6.24 10.84 6.96
C GLY A 129 6.65 10.71 5.49
N MET A 130 6.58 9.51 4.90
CA MET A 130 7.05 9.27 3.53
C MET A 130 5.93 8.88 2.56
N MET A 131 4.66 9.06 2.95
CA MET A 131 3.50 8.94 2.04
C MET A 131 3.47 10.01 0.95
N PHE A 132 4.00 11.20 1.25
CA PHE A 132 4.02 12.32 0.31
C PHE A 132 5.22 12.15 -0.63
N GLU A 133 4.94 12.05 -1.93
CA GLU A 133 5.95 11.76 -2.95
C GLU A 133 7.02 12.88 -3.00
N SER A 134 6.65 14.13 -2.69
CA SER A 134 7.61 15.22 -2.57
C SER A 134 8.56 15.10 -1.38
N ALA A 135 8.08 14.62 -0.23
CA ALA A 135 8.92 14.38 0.95
C ALA A 135 9.88 13.21 0.68
N ALA A 136 9.41 12.15 0.03
CA ALA A 136 10.24 11.04 -0.41
C ALA A 136 11.31 11.47 -1.44
N CYS A 137 10.95 12.32 -2.40
CA CYS A 137 11.87 12.91 -3.38
C CYS A 137 12.94 13.80 -2.72
N LYS A 138 12.55 14.60 -1.72
CA LYS A 138 13.49 15.40 -0.91
C LYS A 138 14.44 14.49 -0.13
N PHE A 139 13.90 13.50 0.58
CA PHE A 139 14.67 12.55 1.38
C PHE A 139 15.69 11.78 0.53
N ALA A 140 15.30 11.30 -0.65
CA ALA A 140 16.18 10.55 -1.57
C ALA A 140 17.44 11.33 -2.00
N LYS A 141 17.48 12.65 -1.81
CA LYS A 141 18.62 13.53 -2.14
C LYS A 141 19.54 13.83 -0.95
N THR A 142 19.22 13.33 0.25
CA THR A 142 19.97 13.61 1.49
C THR A 142 21.10 12.61 1.71
N SER A 143 22.09 12.98 2.55
CA SER A 143 23.08 12.02 3.05
C SER A 143 22.45 10.89 3.88
N ASP A 144 21.35 11.14 4.57
CA ASP A 144 20.65 10.15 5.40
C ASP A 144 20.12 8.98 4.58
N PHE A 145 19.59 9.26 3.39
CA PHE A 145 19.15 8.23 2.46
C PHE A 145 20.32 7.34 1.98
N GLN A 146 21.45 7.96 1.64
CA GLN A 146 22.65 7.22 1.23
C GLN A 146 23.22 6.38 2.37
N TRP A 147 23.23 6.93 3.58
CA TRP A 147 23.63 6.24 4.79
C TRP A 147 22.71 5.03 5.07
N MET A 148 21.38 5.20 4.94
CA MET A 148 20.43 4.10 5.11
C MET A 148 20.63 2.99 4.08
N CYS A 149 20.84 3.34 2.80
CA CYS A 149 21.00 2.34 1.74
C CYS A 149 22.32 1.55 1.86
N LYS A 150 23.32 2.07 2.58
CA LYS A 150 24.67 1.52 2.62
C LYS A 150 25.10 1.07 4.01
N GLU A 151 25.33 2.03 4.91
CA GLU A 151 25.91 1.79 6.24
C GLU A 151 24.90 1.15 7.19
N ALA A 152 23.68 1.69 7.26
CA ALA A 152 22.66 1.18 8.18
C ALA A 152 22.28 -0.28 7.89
N MET A 153 22.29 -0.68 6.62
CA MET A 153 21.96 -2.04 6.18
C MET A 153 23.02 -3.09 6.53
N GLN A 154 24.21 -2.68 7.00
CA GLN A 154 25.26 -3.60 7.47
C GLN A 154 25.06 -4.04 8.93
N GLU A 155 24.32 -3.27 9.72
CA GLU A 155 24.05 -3.57 11.13
C GLU A 155 22.62 -4.05 11.30
N ASP A 156 22.40 -5.29 11.78
CA ASP A 156 21.07 -5.91 11.83
C ASP A 156 19.99 -5.03 12.51
N ALA A 157 20.34 -4.39 13.63
CA ALA A 157 19.42 -3.51 14.36
C ALA A 157 19.02 -2.26 13.54
N LYS A 158 19.97 -1.67 12.81
CA LYS A 158 19.72 -0.49 11.97
C LYS A 158 19.09 -0.87 10.63
N ALA A 159 19.34 -2.08 10.14
CA ALA A 159 18.73 -2.61 8.93
C ALA A 159 17.21 -2.74 9.08
N VAL A 160 16.70 -3.12 10.26
CA VAL A 160 15.26 -3.10 10.57
C VAL A 160 14.69 -1.69 10.41
N THR A 161 15.30 -0.71 11.09
CA THR A 161 14.86 0.70 11.00
C THR A 161 14.92 1.23 9.57
N ALA A 162 16.02 0.96 8.85
CA ALA A 162 16.19 1.37 7.47
C ALA A 162 15.12 0.73 6.58
N LEU A 163 14.91 -0.58 6.65
CA LEU A 163 13.90 -1.26 5.85
C LEU A 163 12.48 -0.77 6.13
N CYS A 164 12.12 -0.48 7.39
CA CYS A 164 10.83 0.13 7.71
C CYS A 164 10.64 1.50 7.04
N LEU A 165 11.67 2.35 7.06
CA LEU A 165 11.62 3.70 6.50
C LEU A 165 11.63 3.70 4.96
N LEU A 166 12.41 2.80 4.34
CA LEU A 166 12.54 2.72 2.89
C LEU A 166 11.35 2.02 2.23
N THR A 167 10.70 1.07 2.92
CA THR A 167 9.61 0.27 2.34
C THR A 167 8.34 1.08 2.11
N ALA A 168 7.94 1.91 3.07
CA ALA A 168 6.71 2.70 2.97
C ALA A 168 6.63 3.60 1.71
N PRO A 169 7.65 4.43 1.38
CA PRO A 169 7.64 5.19 0.12
C PRO A 169 7.82 4.32 -1.12
N ALA A 170 8.59 3.22 -1.02
CA ALA A 170 8.83 2.31 -2.13
C ALA A 170 7.56 1.54 -2.55
N GLU A 171 6.63 1.29 -1.62
CA GLU A 171 5.37 0.62 -1.91
C GLU A 171 4.51 1.42 -2.90
N HIS A 172 4.64 2.76 -2.87
CA HIS A 172 3.75 3.67 -3.58
C HIS A 172 4.42 4.49 -4.69
N SER A 173 5.76 4.64 -4.70
CA SER A 173 6.47 5.45 -5.70
C SER A 173 7.52 4.64 -6.49
N PRO A 174 7.27 4.38 -7.78
CA PRO A 174 8.25 3.79 -8.69
C PRO A 174 9.55 4.60 -8.78
N ALA A 175 9.46 5.95 -8.72
CA ALA A 175 10.63 6.82 -8.74
C ALA A 175 11.50 6.66 -7.49
N PHE A 176 10.89 6.43 -6.32
CA PHE A 176 11.62 6.11 -5.10
C PHE A 176 12.30 4.74 -5.17
N VAL A 177 11.61 3.72 -5.72
CA VAL A 177 12.20 2.41 -5.96
C VAL A 177 13.41 2.52 -6.89
N LYS A 178 13.33 3.34 -7.94
CA LYS A 178 14.48 3.60 -8.81
C LYS A 178 15.63 4.23 -8.02
N ALA A 179 15.37 5.25 -7.20
CA ALA A 179 16.39 5.88 -6.37
C ALA A 179 17.07 4.88 -5.40
N LEU A 180 16.32 3.93 -4.83
CA LEU A 180 16.87 2.84 -4.01
C LEU A 180 17.81 1.94 -4.82
N CYS A 181 17.40 1.56 -6.03
CA CYS A 181 18.21 0.73 -6.92
C CYS A 181 19.51 1.45 -7.28
N ASP A 182 19.42 2.72 -7.68
CA ASP A 182 20.58 3.55 -8.02
C ASP A 182 21.53 3.77 -6.82
N ALA A 183 21.00 3.76 -5.59
CA ALA A 183 21.79 3.82 -4.36
C ALA A 183 22.51 2.51 -4.01
N GLY A 184 22.19 1.39 -4.69
CA GLY A 184 22.85 0.10 -4.55
C GLY A 184 22.37 -0.75 -3.37
N VAL A 185 21.13 -0.58 -2.90
CA VAL A 185 20.61 -1.32 -1.72
C VAL A 185 20.23 -2.78 -2.03
N LEU A 186 19.85 -3.08 -3.29
CA LEU A 186 19.29 -4.38 -3.67
C LEU A 186 20.19 -5.60 -3.37
N PRO A 187 21.52 -5.58 -3.59
CA PRO A 187 22.37 -6.72 -3.27
C PRO A 187 22.27 -7.15 -1.80
N ARG A 188 22.24 -6.18 -0.88
CA ARG A 188 22.12 -6.46 0.55
C ARG A 188 20.73 -6.98 0.92
N ILE A 189 19.67 -6.47 0.29
CA ILE A 189 18.31 -7.01 0.47
C ILE A 189 18.24 -8.48 0.03
N LYS A 190 18.85 -8.82 -1.12
CA LYS A 190 18.91 -10.21 -1.61
C LYS A 190 19.67 -11.13 -0.66
N GLU A 191 20.75 -10.63 -0.05
CA GLU A 191 21.49 -11.35 0.96
C GLU A 191 20.64 -11.62 2.21
N ILE A 192 19.92 -10.61 2.72
CA ILE A 192 18.98 -10.77 3.84
C ILE A 192 17.96 -11.88 3.52
N ILE A 193 17.33 -11.84 2.35
CA ILE A 193 16.37 -12.86 1.94
C ILE A 193 17.02 -14.25 1.84
N ALA A 194 18.26 -14.34 1.35
CA ALA A 194 19.01 -15.59 1.28
C ALA A 194 19.33 -16.16 2.68
N ILE A 195 19.63 -15.31 3.66
CA ILE A 195 19.83 -15.73 5.06
C ILE A 195 18.51 -16.26 5.63
N TYR A 196 17.40 -15.52 5.49
CA TYR A 196 16.10 -15.95 6.02
C TYR A 196 15.59 -17.24 5.34
N LYS A 197 15.96 -17.51 4.09
CA LYS A 197 15.70 -18.81 3.43
C LYS A 197 16.26 -20.02 4.18
N THR A 198 17.31 -19.82 4.98
CA THR A 198 17.91 -20.89 5.80
C THR A 198 17.23 -21.07 7.15
N LEU A 199 16.42 -20.10 7.58
CA LEU A 199 15.76 -20.11 8.87
C LEU A 199 14.39 -20.81 8.80
N PRO A 200 13.94 -21.40 9.92
CA PRO A 200 12.56 -21.85 10.06
C PRO A 200 11.56 -20.70 9.83
N ARG A 201 10.46 -20.98 9.12
CA ARG A 201 9.45 -19.97 8.73
C ARG A 201 8.79 -19.25 9.91
N ASP A 202 8.80 -19.83 11.10
CA ASP A 202 8.30 -19.24 12.35
C ASP A 202 9.22 -18.18 12.95
N GLN A 203 10.47 -18.10 12.46
CA GLN A 203 11.43 -17.05 12.83
C GLN A 203 11.43 -15.89 11.83
N HIS A 204 10.53 -15.90 10.84
CA HIS A 204 10.39 -14.82 9.88
C HIS A 204 9.66 -13.64 10.52
N ASP A 205 10.18 -12.43 10.30
CA ASP A 205 9.74 -11.20 10.94
C ASP A 205 9.51 -10.07 9.90
N ASP A 206 9.28 -8.86 10.40
CA ASP A 206 9.03 -7.67 9.59
C ASP A 206 10.22 -7.26 8.71
N LEU A 207 11.46 -7.63 9.10
CA LEU A 207 12.65 -7.38 8.27
C LEU A 207 12.52 -8.13 6.94
N LEU A 208 12.16 -9.41 6.99
CA LEU A 208 11.92 -10.19 5.79
C LEU A 208 10.74 -9.64 4.97
N VAL A 209 9.64 -9.27 5.62
CA VAL A 209 8.47 -8.70 4.93
C VAL A 209 8.89 -7.46 4.15
N ASN A 210 9.54 -6.50 4.78
CA ASN A 210 10.01 -5.27 4.14
C ASN A 210 11.00 -5.54 3.00
N ALA A 211 11.94 -6.48 3.21
CA ALA A 211 12.86 -6.92 2.15
C ALA A 211 12.10 -7.50 0.94
N THR A 212 11.08 -8.34 1.17
CA THR A 212 10.26 -8.91 0.09
C THR A 212 9.48 -7.84 -0.68
N VAL A 213 8.93 -6.83 0.00
CA VAL A 213 8.23 -5.69 -0.63
C VAL A 213 9.19 -4.99 -1.59
N LEU A 214 10.38 -4.60 -1.11
CA LEU A 214 11.35 -3.86 -1.92
C LEU A 214 11.78 -4.64 -3.16
N THR A 215 12.01 -5.96 -3.05
CA THR A 215 12.33 -6.78 -4.22
C THR A 215 11.17 -6.91 -5.21
N ALA A 216 9.93 -7.06 -4.72
CA ALA A 216 8.76 -7.11 -5.59
C ALA A 216 8.58 -5.79 -6.36
N LYS A 217 8.73 -4.65 -5.69
CA LYS A 217 8.66 -3.32 -6.32
C LYS A 217 9.81 -3.08 -7.29
N ALA A 218 11.03 -3.55 -6.99
CA ALA A 218 12.15 -3.50 -7.93
C ALA A 218 11.92 -4.37 -9.17
N ALA A 219 11.25 -5.52 -9.04
CA ALA A 219 10.88 -6.38 -10.17
C ALA A 219 9.85 -5.72 -11.10
N ALA A 220 8.97 -4.88 -10.55
CA ALA A 220 8.01 -4.10 -11.33
C ALA A 220 8.70 -3.05 -12.22
N LEU A 221 9.87 -2.54 -11.84
CA LEU A 221 10.65 -1.58 -12.64
C LEU A 221 11.44 -2.28 -13.76
N PRO A 222 11.20 -1.97 -15.05
CA PRO A 222 11.95 -2.60 -16.15
C PRO A 222 13.47 -2.41 -16.05
N SER A 223 13.93 -1.25 -15.58
CA SER A 223 15.36 -0.92 -15.46
C SER A 223 16.07 -1.68 -14.34
N ALA A 224 15.36 -2.10 -13.29
CA ALA A 224 15.92 -2.76 -12.11
C ALA A 224 15.50 -4.24 -11.99
N ARG A 225 14.61 -4.73 -12.86
CA ARG A 225 14.05 -6.08 -12.78
C ARG A 225 15.11 -7.17 -12.76
N ALA A 226 16.14 -7.04 -13.59
CA ALA A 226 17.23 -8.02 -13.66
C ALA A 226 18.08 -8.05 -12.38
N GLU A 227 18.13 -6.94 -11.63
CA GLU A 227 18.88 -6.83 -10.38
C GLU A 227 18.09 -7.34 -9.17
N SER A 228 16.76 -7.46 -9.31
CA SER A 228 15.85 -8.00 -8.29
C SER A 228 16.03 -9.52 -8.07
N LEU A 229 15.07 -10.14 -7.38
CA LEU A 229 14.97 -11.59 -7.26
C LEU A 229 14.52 -12.23 -8.59
N ASP A 230 14.98 -13.45 -8.79
CA ASP A 230 14.52 -14.31 -9.88
C ASP A 230 13.11 -14.85 -9.59
N VAL A 231 12.47 -15.40 -10.63
CA VAL A 231 11.13 -15.97 -10.52
C VAL A 231 11.08 -17.06 -9.42
N ALA A 232 12.12 -17.89 -9.31
CA ALA A 232 12.19 -18.92 -8.27
C ALA A 232 12.25 -18.32 -6.85
N GLY A 233 12.94 -17.19 -6.69
CA GLY A 233 12.98 -16.42 -5.45
C GLY A 233 11.60 -15.93 -5.03
N PHE A 234 10.78 -15.46 -5.95
CA PHE A 234 9.39 -15.06 -5.68
C PHE A 234 8.46 -16.27 -5.48
N VAL A 235 8.64 -17.36 -6.23
CA VAL A 235 7.86 -18.59 -6.05
C VAL A 235 8.08 -19.20 -4.66
N TRP A 236 9.27 -19.05 -4.07
CA TRP A 236 9.54 -19.45 -2.68
C TRP A 236 8.71 -18.67 -1.64
N MET A 237 8.27 -17.46 -1.97
CA MET A 237 7.40 -16.65 -1.10
C MET A 237 5.95 -17.14 -1.14
N LEU A 238 5.58 -17.88 -2.19
CA LEU A 238 4.27 -18.52 -2.28
C LEU A 238 4.22 -19.70 -1.30
N PRO A 239 3.17 -19.80 -0.49
CA PRO A 239 3.08 -20.81 0.54
C PRO A 239 3.06 -22.22 -0.05
N ALA A 240 3.63 -23.16 0.70
CA ALA A 240 3.47 -24.61 0.46
C ALA A 240 2.66 -25.28 1.59
N ASP A 241 2.46 -24.61 2.73
CA ASP A 241 1.89 -25.20 3.95
C ASP A 241 1.19 -24.23 4.92
N LYS A 242 1.56 -22.94 4.95
CA LYS A 242 0.96 -21.89 5.80
C LYS A 242 0.81 -20.59 5.01
N ALA A 243 -0.21 -19.77 5.26
CA ALA A 243 -0.27 -18.45 4.64
C ALA A 243 0.78 -17.51 5.24
N TYR A 244 1.52 -16.81 4.39
CA TYR A 244 2.63 -15.95 4.80
C TYR A 244 2.30 -14.47 4.59
N LEU A 245 2.77 -13.62 5.51
CA LEU A 245 2.58 -12.16 5.48
C LEU A 245 3.04 -11.52 4.17
N TYR A 246 4.05 -12.11 3.52
CA TYR A 246 4.64 -11.62 2.27
C TYR A 246 4.15 -12.34 0.99
N CYS A 247 3.15 -13.22 1.09
CA CYS A 247 2.57 -13.91 -0.08
C CYS A 247 2.11 -12.95 -1.19
N PRO A 248 1.44 -11.80 -0.90
CA PRO A 248 1.06 -10.83 -1.94
C PRO A 248 2.25 -10.35 -2.78
N TYR A 249 3.39 -10.09 -2.13
CA TYR A 249 4.61 -9.62 -2.80
C TYR A 249 5.30 -10.72 -3.61
N GLY A 250 5.14 -11.99 -3.19
CA GLY A 250 5.50 -13.14 -4.01
C GLY A 250 4.69 -13.21 -5.30
N LEU A 251 3.36 -13.08 -5.21
CA LEU A 251 2.47 -13.05 -6.38
C LEU A 251 2.78 -11.86 -7.30
N GLU A 252 3.01 -10.68 -6.73
CA GLU A 252 3.40 -9.47 -7.47
C GLU A 252 4.74 -9.67 -8.20
N GLY A 253 5.78 -10.15 -7.50
CA GLY A 253 7.08 -10.40 -8.11
C GLY A 253 7.04 -11.45 -9.22
N VAL A 254 6.28 -12.54 -9.02
CA VAL A 254 6.03 -13.52 -10.09
C VAL A 254 5.36 -12.83 -11.28
N ALA A 255 4.31 -12.02 -11.05
CA ALA A 255 3.58 -11.33 -12.11
C ALA A 255 4.45 -10.44 -13.00
N HIS A 256 5.56 -9.93 -12.48
CA HIS A 256 6.51 -9.08 -13.22
C HIS A 256 7.69 -9.82 -13.85
N THR A 257 8.01 -11.04 -13.39
CA THR A 257 9.24 -11.75 -13.80
C THR A 257 8.99 -13.01 -14.62
N TRP A 258 7.81 -13.62 -14.50
CA TRP A 258 7.54 -14.94 -15.09
C TRP A 258 7.68 -14.99 -16.62
N SER A 259 7.36 -13.89 -17.31
CA SER A 259 7.46 -13.81 -18.77
C SER A 259 8.90 -13.81 -19.27
N ASP A 260 9.82 -13.32 -18.43
CA ASP A 260 11.24 -13.20 -18.74
C ASP A 260 11.98 -14.51 -18.42
N ASP A 261 11.46 -15.31 -17.47
CA ASP A 261 11.98 -16.64 -17.09
C ASP A 261 10.87 -17.70 -16.95
N MET A 262 10.29 -18.11 -18.08
CA MET A 262 9.27 -19.17 -18.12
C MET A 262 9.82 -20.53 -17.64
N LYS A 263 11.11 -20.79 -17.86
CA LYS A 263 11.73 -22.06 -17.44
C LYS A 263 11.83 -22.12 -15.92
N GLY A 264 12.32 -21.06 -15.29
CA GLY A 264 12.36 -20.95 -13.84
C GLY A 264 10.97 -21.05 -13.21
N LEU A 265 9.94 -20.45 -13.83
CA LEU A 265 8.56 -20.58 -13.37
C LEU A 265 8.10 -22.05 -13.32
N LEU A 266 8.33 -22.80 -14.40
CA LEU A 266 7.89 -24.19 -14.53
C LEU A 266 8.69 -25.12 -13.62
N LEU A 267 10.01 -24.95 -13.55
CA LEU A 267 10.88 -25.75 -12.70
C LEU A 267 10.67 -25.50 -11.20
N SER A 268 10.24 -24.30 -10.81
CA SER A 268 9.97 -23.97 -9.40
C SER A 268 8.55 -24.35 -8.95
N GLY A 269 7.71 -24.87 -9.84
CA GLY A 269 6.31 -25.21 -9.55
C GLY A 269 5.41 -23.97 -9.41
N GLY A 270 5.81 -22.82 -9.97
CA GLY A 270 5.09 -21.57 -9.82
C GLY A 270 3.65 -21.63 -10.36
N VAL A 271 3.44 -22.29 -11.49
CA VAL A 271 2.09 -22.50 -12.07
C VAL A 271 1.22 -23.31 -11.12
N THR A 272 1.74 -24.43 -10.59
CA THR A 272 1.04 -25.28 -9.61
C THR A 272 0.65 -24.48 -8.37
N ARG A 273 1.60 -23.77 -7.76
CA ARG A 273 1.36 -23.01 -6.51
C ARG A 273 0.34 -21.89 -6.68
N VAL A 274 0.38 -21.20 -7.82
CA VAL A 274 -0.61 -20.15 -8.12
C VAL A 274 -2.00 -20.76 -8.33
N ALA A 275 -2.10 -21.91 -9.00
CA ALA A 275 -3.38 -22.63 -9.14
C ALA A 275 -3.95 -23.08 -7.79
N GLU A 276 -3.12 -23.66 -6.93
CA GLU A 276 -3.53 -24.10 -5.58
C GLU A 276 -4.02 -22.92 -4.73
N LEU A 277 -3.34 -21.76 -4.81
CA LEU A 277 -3.77 -20.52 -4.16
C LEU A 277 -5.11 -20.01 -4.71
N MET A 278 -5.31 -20.07 -6.02
CA MET A 278 -6.56 -19.65 -6.68
C MET A 278 -7.75 -20.50 -6.22
N GLU A 279 -7.59 -21.81 -6.08
CA GLU A 279 -8.65 -22.73 -5.67
C GLU A 279 -9.05 -22.59 -4.19
N GLY A 280 -8.33 -21.75 -3.44
CA GLY A 280 -8.55 -21.60 -2.00
C GLY A 280 -8.25 -22.87 -1.22
N MET A 281 -7.58 -23.85 -1.84
CA MET A 281 -7.15 -25.09 -1.19
C MET A 281 -6.23 -24.69 -0.03
N PRO A 282 -6.63 -24.96 1.24
CA PRO A 282 -5.74 -24.70 2.34
C PRO A 282 -4.60 -25.69 2.18
N LEU A 283 -3.41 -25.18 1.86
CA LEU A 283 -2.21 -26.00 1.68
C LEU A 283 -1.91 -26.90 2.90
N ARG A 284 -2.57 -26.66 4.06
CA ARG A 284 -2.97 -27.67 5.06
C ARG A 284 -4.33 -27.36 5.74
N PRO A 285 -5.17 -28.36 6.06
CA PRO A 285 -6.54 -28.16 6.59
C PRO A 285 -6.62 -27.60 8.03
N LYS A 286 -5.52 -27.52 8.79
CA LYS A 286 -5.56 -27.09 10.20
C LYS A 286 -5.56 -25.58 10.42
N LYS A 287 -5.28 -24.78 9.38
CA LYS A 287 -5.21 -23.32 9.43
C LYS A 287 -5.69 -22.74 8.10
N ALA A 288 -7.00 -22.57 7.95
CA ALA A 288 -7.58 -21.91 6.78
C ALA A 288 -7.17 -20.43 6.77
N GLU A 289 -6.04 -20.12 6.12
CA GLU A 289 -5.43 -18.77 6.17
C GLU A 289 -5.16 -18.18 4.78
N SER A 290 -5.67 -18.76 3.68
CA SER A 290 -5.63 -18.05 2.38
C SER A 290 -6.65 -16.91 2.40
N THR A 291 -6.18 -15.66 2.42
CA THR A 291 -7.06 -14.48 2.36
C THR A 291 -7.76 -14.43 1.01
N ILE A 292 -9.00 -13.94 0.97
CA ILE A 292 -9.75 -13.72 -0.29
C ILE A 292 -8.93 -12.87 -1.27
N ALA A 293 -8.16 -11.89 -0.75
CA ALA A 293 -7.27 -11.06 -1.55
C ALA A 293 -6.17 -11.87 -2.27
N ASN A 294 -5.54 -12.83 -1.59
CA ASN A 294 -4.52 -13.69 -2.20
C ASN A 294 -5.10 -14.61 -3.25
N GLN A 295 -6.31 -15.14 -3.03
CA GLN A 295 -7.01 -15.97 -4.02
C GLN A 295 -7.33 -15.18 -5.29
N GLU A 296 -7.81 -13.94 -5.15
CA GLU A 296 -8.07 -13.07 -6.29
C GLU A 296 -6.78 -12.67 -7.03
N LEU A 297 -5.71 -12.33 -6.32
CA LEU A 297 -4.40 -12.05 -6.93
C LEU A 297 -3.86 -13.28 -7.68
N ALA A 298 -3.99 -14.47 -7.09
CA ALA A 298 -3.59 -15.72 -7.72
C ALA A 298 -4.44 -16.03 -8.95
N LYS A 299 -5.77 -15.84 -8.89
CA LYS A 299 -6.67 -16.01 -10.02
C LYS A 299 -6.30 -15.10 -11.20
N ARG A 300 -5.97 -13.84 -10.91
CA ARG A 300 -5.50 -12.85 -11.90
C ARG A 300 -4.20 -13.26 -12.55
N LEU A 301 -3.23 -13.65 -11.74
CA LEU A 301 -1.94 -14.12 -12.22
C LEU A 301 -2.07 -15.40 -13.06
N PHE A 302 -2.90 -16.34 -12.63
CA PHE A 302 -3.18 -17.56 -13.37
C PHE A 302 -3.87 -17.27 -14.71
N GLY A 303 -4.79 -16.29 -14.73
CA GLY A 303 -5.38 -15.77 -15.96
C GLY A 303 -4.32 -15.37 -16.99
N ARG A 304 -3.26 -14.66 -16.56
CA ARG A 304 -2.14 -14.27 -17.43
C ARG A 304 -1.34 -15.48 -17.95
N PHE A 305 -1.20 -16.54 -17.15
CA PHE A 305 -0.57 -17.78 -17.62
C PHE A 305 -1.41 -18.44 -18.71
N VAL A 306 -2.74 -18.48 -18.54
CA VAL A 306 -3.65 -19.07 -19.53
C VAL A 306 -3.70 -18.24 -20.82
N GLU A 307 -3.57 -16.91 -20.75
CA GLU A 307 -3.48 -16.04 -21.92
C GLU A 307 -2.25 -16.35 -22.81
N ARG A 308 -1.14 -16.80 -22.23
CA ARG A 308 0.07 -17.25 -22.96
C ARG A 308 0.31 -18.75 -22.81
N LYS A 309 -0.76 -19.52 -22.70
CA LYS A 309 -0.73 -20.98 -22.50
C LYS A 309 0.09 -21.70 -23.55
N ASP A 310 -0.06 -21.37 -24.82
CA ASP A 310 0.61 -22.08 -25.92
C ASP A 310 2.15 -21.95 -25.82
N GLU A 311 2.64 -20.77 -25.45
CA GLU A 311 4.06 -20.53 -25.21
C GLU A 311 4.56 -21.33 -24.00
N LEU A 312 3.83 -21.29 -22.89
CA LEU A 312 4.18 -22.02 -21.67
C LEU A 312 4.17 -23.55 -21.89
N LEU A 313 3.19 -24.08 -22.62
CA LEU A 313 3.12 -25.51 -22.95
C LEU A 313 4.26 -25.95 -23.87
N THR A 314 4.65 -25.11 -24.82
CA THR A 314 5.80 -25.38 -25.69
C THR A 314 7.09 -25.49 -24.88
N VAL A 315 7.33 -24.53 -23.98
CA VAL A 315 8.50 -24.56 -23.09
C VAL A 315 8.44 -25.75 -22.12
N ALA A 316 7.26 -26.05 -21.57
CA ALA A 316 7.06 -27.17 -20.66
C ALA A 316 7.34 -28.52 -21.33
N ALA A 317 6.86 -28.74 -22.56
CA ALA A 317 7.12 -29.97 -23.31
C ALA A 317 8.62 -30.18 -23.57
N GLN A 318 9.36 -29.10 -23.91
CA GLN A 318 10.81 -29.17 -24.08
C GLN A 318 11.54 -29.51 -22.77
N LEU A 319 11.10 -28.94 -21.65
CA LEU A 319 11.66 -29.21 -20.32
C LEU A 319 11.36 -30.64 -19.85
N GLU A 320 10.13 -31.12 -20.07
CA GLU A 320 9.70 -32.49 -19.74
C GLU A 320 10.58 -33.51 -20.47
N ALA A 321 10.77 -33.35 -21.78
CA ALA A 321 11.61 -34.23 -22.59
C ALA A 321 13.10 -34.18 -22.20
N ALA A 322 13.60 -33.02 -21.74
CA ALA A 322 14.96 -32.90 -21.23
C ALA A 322 15.12 -33.61 -19.86
N LEU A 323 14.24 -33.30 -18.90
CA LEU A 323 14.27 -33.88 -17.56
C LEU A 323 14.02 -35.39 -17.56
N ALA A 324 13.12 -35.89 -18.40
CA ALA A 324 12.87 -37.33 -18.53
C ALA A 324 14.12 -38.09 -19.02
N ARG A 325 14.92 -37.48 -19.91
CA ARG A 325 16.21 -38.03 -20.35
C ARG A 325 17.25 -38.00 -19.23
N GLU A 326 17.33 -36.92 -18.46
CA GLU A 326 18.26 -36.81 -17.32
C GLU A 326 17.94 -37.81 -16.20
N VAL A 327 16.66 -37.95 -15.83
CA VAL A 327 16.20 -38.90 -14.79
C VAL A 327 16.45 -40.35 -15.22
N SER A 328 16.17 -40.70 -16.49
CA SER A 328 16.43 -42.05 -17.01
C SER A 328 17.94 -42.38 -17.14
N ALA A 329 18.77 -41.40 -17.50
CA ALA A 329 20.22 -41.54 -17.51
C ALA A 329 20.81 -41.74 -16.10
N ALA A 330 20.29 -41.02 -15.10
CA ALA A 330 20.71 -41.17 -13.71
C ALA A 330 20.30 -42.52 -13.11
N GLY A 331 19.13 -43.06 -13.49
CA GLY A 331 18.67 -44.39 -13.08
C GLY A 331 19.47 -45.57 -13.65
N SER A 332 20.28 -45.34 -14.70
CA SER A 332 21.13 -46.36 -15.35
C SER A 332 22.61 -46.27 -14.96
N ALA A 333 23.01 -45.27 -14.17
CA ALA A 333 24.36 -45.13 -13.67
C ALA A 333 24.62 -46.12 -12.51
N PRO A 334 25.76 -46.85 -12.49
CA PRO A 334 26.06 -47.76 -11.39
C PRO A 334 26.21 -46.97 -10.08
N GLN A 335 25.39 -47.30 -9.07
CA GLN A 335 25.45 -46.73 -7.73
C GLN A 335 26.84 -46.97 -7.11
N ARG A 336 27.74 -45.98 -7.23
CA ARG A 336 28.99 -45.99 -6.48
C ARG A 336 28.67 -45.61 -5.05
N GLN A 337 28.70 -46.60 -4.16
CA GLN A 337 28.66 -46.36 -2.71
C GLN A 337 29.72 -45.33 -2.33
N THR A 338 29.32 -44.30 -1.59
CA THR A 338 30.25 -43.31 -1.05
C THR A 338 31.23 -43.98 -0.08
N VAL A 339 32.41 -43.40 0.13
CA VAL A 339 33.41 -43.90 1.09
C VAL A 339 32.77 -44.09 2.49
N TRP A 340 31.84 -43.20 2.84
CA TRP A 340 31.07 -43.22 4.10
C TRP A 340 30.04 -44.36 4.19
N GLN A 341 29.36 -44.68 3.08
CA GLN A 341 28.44 -45.83 2.99
C GLN A 341 29.19 -47.17 3.07
N ARG A 342 30.43 -47.23 2.56
CA ARG A 342 31.30 -48.42 2.70
C ARG A 342 31.77 -48.66 4.14
N THR A 343 31.85 -47.60 4.95
CA THR A 343 32.25 -47.67 6.37
C THR A 343 31.08 -47.86 7.35
N GLY A 344 29.85 -48.12 6.85
CA GLY A 344 28.69 -48.43 7.70
C GLY A 344 28.04 -47.24 8.42
N VAL A 345 28.42 -46.00 8.08
CA VAL A 345 27.83 -44.79 8.67
C VAL A 345 26.56 -44.42 7.89
N LYS A 346 25.39 -44.61 8.48
CA LYS A 346 24.11 -44.10 7.94
C LYS A 346 24.02 -42.59 8.17
N ARG A 347 24.55 -41.75 7.27
CA ARG A 347 24.18 -40.32 7.20
C ARG A 347 24.49 -39.68 5.86
N GLY A 348 23.52 -38.89 5.38
CA GLY A 348 23.58 -38.03 4.20
C GLY A 348 23.16 -38.74 2.91
N GLU A 349 22.16 -38.18 2.21
CA GLU A 349 21.93 -38.49 0.80
C GLU A 349 23.18 -38.10 0.02
N SER A 350 23.61 -38.94 -0.92
CA SER A 350 24.71 -38.59 -1.82
C SER A 350 24.30 -37.42 -2.75
N GLU A 351 25.26 -36.66 -3.26
CA GLU A 351 24.98 -35.57 -4.23
C GLU A 351 24.20 -36.06 -5.46
N LEU A 352 24.45 -37.30 -5.88
CA LEU A 352 23.71 -37.96 -6.96
C LEU A 352 22.26 -38.28 -6.58
N GLU A 353 22.00 -38.77 -5.36
CA GLU A 353 20.65 -39.02 -4.85
C GLU A 353 19.88 -37.71 -4.66
N MET A 354 20.53 -36.67 -4.12
CA MET A 354 19.99 -35.32 -4.02
C MET A 354 19.62 -34.76 -5.39
N SER A 355 20.54 -34.84 -6.36
CA SER A 355 20.33 -34.36 -7.74
C SER A 355 19.20 -35.13 -8.41
N HIS A 356 19.18 -36.46 -8.32
CA HIS A 356 18.13 -37.31 -8.87
C HIS A 356 16.76 -36.98 -8.27
N ARG A 357 16.67 -36.80 -6.95
CA ARG A 357 15.42 -36.39 -6.29
C ARG A 357 14.94 -35.03 -6.82
N VAL A 358 15.81 -34.03 -6.84
CA VAL A 358 15.46 -32.68 -7.31
C VAL A 358 14.99 -32.71 -8.78
N ARG A 359 15.66 -33.46 -9.65
CA ARG A 359 15.26 -33.62 -11.05
C ARG A 359 13.92 -34.34 -11.21
N THR A 360 13.66 -35.33 -10.36
CA THR A 360 12.38 -36.06 -10.33
C THR A 360 11.24 -35.15 -9.87
N GLU A 361 11.46 -34.36 -8.83
CA GLU A 361 10.50 -33.35 -8.34
C GLU A 361 10.20 -32.30 -9.42
N GLN A 362 11.24 -31.76 -10.07
CA GLN A 362 11.09 -30.82 -11.19
C GLN A 362 10.27 -31.41 -12.33
N LEU A 363 10.52 -32.67 -12.71
CA LEU A 363 9.76 -33.35 -13.76
C LEU A 363 8.27 -33.49 -13.39
N GLN A 364 7.98 -33.84 -12.13
CA GLN A 364 6.60 -33.93 -11.64
C GLN A 364 5.90 -32.57 -11.66
N GLU A 365 6.58 -31.51 -11.23
CA GLU A 365 6.02 -30.15 -11.24
C GLU A 365 5.74 -29.62 -12.65
N VAL A 366 6.63 -29.89 -13.60
CA VAL A 366 6.40 -29.53 -15.02
C VAL A 366 5.17 -30.25 -15.57
N ARG A 367 5.03 -31.57 -15.30
CA ARG A 367 3.88 -32.36 -15.76
C ARG A 367 2.56 -31.88 -15.14
N LYS A 368 2.54 -31.57 -13.84
CA LYS A 368 1.36 -30.98 -13.18
C LYS A 368 1.00 -29.63 -13.77
N SER A 369 2.00 -28.77 -14.00
CA SER A 369 1.81 -27.44 -14.60
C SER A 369 1.18 -27.56 -16.00
N MET A 370 1.64 -28.49 -16.83
CA MET A 370 1.04 -28.75 -18.15
C MET A 370 -0.42 -29.17 -18.03
N GLN A 371 -0.73 -30.12 -17.16
CA GLN A 371 -2.09 -30.60 -16.95
C GLN A 371 -3.03 -29.47 -16.50
N LEU A 372 -2.59 -28.64 -15.54
CA LEU A 372 -3.37 -27.50 -15.05
C LEU A 372 -3.62 -26.46 -16.15
N LEU A 373 -2.59 -26.13 -16.93
CA LEU A 373 -2.72 -25.20 -18.06
C LEU A 373 -3.68 -25.75 -19.11
N GLU A 374 -3.60 -27.04 -19.44
CA GLU A 374 -4.48 -27.72 -20.40
C GLU A 374 -5.96 -27.70 -19.97
N GLN A 375 -6.22 -27.95 -18.70
CA GLN A 375 -7.57 -28.01 -18.12
C GLN A 375 -8.28 -26.65 -18.07
N HIS A 376 -7.53 -25.56 -17.94
CA HIS A 376 -8.11 -24.22 -17.78
C HIS A 376 -8.26 -23.47 -19.10
N SER A 377 -9.36 -22.71 -19.20
CA SER A 377 -9.68 -21.83 -20.32
C SER A 377 -9.76 -20.37 -19.87
N THR A 378 -9.53 -19.42 -20.78
CA THR A 378 -9.60 -17.98 -20.48
C THR A 378 -11.02 -17.53 -20.08
N MET A 379 -12.06 -18.21 -20.58
CA MET A 379 -13.46 -17.95 -20.18
C MET A 379 -13.72 -18.49 -18.77
N GLY A 380 -13.72 -17.60 -17.78
CA GLY A 380 -14.04 -17.91 -16.37
C GLY A 380 -13.03 -17.39 -15.35
N LEU A 381 -11.87 -16.94 -15.80
CA LEU A 381 -10.79 -16.44 -14.93
C LEU A 381 -10.86 -14.92 -14.64
N LYS A 382 -11.63 -14.14 -15.40
CA LYS A 382 -11.98 -12.76 -15.01
C LYS A 382 -13.00 -12.80 -13.88
N SER A 383 -12.68 -12.26 -12.71
CA SER A 383 -13.59 -12.31 -11.57
C SER A 383 -14.65 -11.21 -11.67
N ASP A 384 -15.88 -11.49 -11.22
CA ASP A 384 -16.93 -10.46 -11.11
C ASP A 384 -16.46 -9.30 -10.21
N LEU A 385 -15.56 -9.58 -9.27
CA LEU A 385 -14.91 -8.58 -8.44
C LEU A 385 -14.09 -7.58 -9.26
N GLU A 386 -13.39 -8.01 -10.32
CA GLU A 386 -12.65 -7.10 -11.22
C GLU A 386 -13.60 -6.20 -12.01
N LYS A 387 -14.69 -6.76 -12.52
CA LYS A 387 -15.67 -6.02 -13.32
C LYS A 387 -16.37 -4.94 -12.50
N TYR A 388 -16.56 -5.18 -11.20
CA TYR A 388 -17.30 -4.30 -10.32
C TYR A 388 -16.47 -3.64 -9.21
N SER A 389 -15.13 -3.76 -9.21
CA SER A 389 -14.27 -3.31 -8.10
C SER A 389 -14.49 -1.84 -7.74
N THR A 390 -14.44 -0.93 -8.70
CA THR A 390 -14.69 0.50 -8.46
C THR A 390 -16.10 0.75 -7.90
N TYR A 391 -17.11 0.03 -8.39
CA TYR A 391 -18.47 0.15 -7.89
C TYR A 391 -18.60 -0.39 -6.46
N ILE A 392 -17.92 -1.49 -6.15
CA ILE A 392 -17.88 -2.08 -4.80
C ILE A 392 -17.16 -1.13 -3.84
N HIS A 393 -16.07 -0.49 -4.25
CA HIS A 393 -15.33 0.46 -3.41
C HIS A 393 -16.14 1.70 -3.10
N VAL A 394 -16.76 2.29 -4.12
CA VAL A 394 -17.67 3.43 -3.94
C VAL A 394 -18.86 3.03 -3.07
N ALA A 395 -19.47 1.86 -3.28
CA ALA A 395 -20.60 1.38 -2.47
C ALA A 395 -20.20 1.15 -1.00
N SER A 396 -19.07 0.47 -0.75
CA SER A 396 -18.52 0.23 0.59
C SER A 396 -18.21 1.55 1.30
N ALA A 397 -17.53 2.49 0.63
CA ALA A 397 -17.24 3.81 1.17
C ALA A 397 -18.52 4.61 1.47
N THR A 398 -19.54 4.50 0.61
CA THR A 398 -20.85 5.13 0.80
C THR A 398 -21.53 4.58 2.06
N ILE A 399 -21.54 3.26 2.25
CA ILE A 399 -22.16 2.59 3.41
C ILE A 399 -21.41 2.94 4.69
N VAL A 400 -20.08 2.81 4.70
CA VAL A 400 -19.25 3.13 5.87
C VAL A 400 -19.35 4.61 6.21
N GLY A 401 -19.29 5.49 5.20
CA GLY A 401 -19.48 6.93 5.37
C GLY A 401 -20.85 7.27 5.95
N PHE A 402 -21.91 6.59 5.50
CA PHE A 402 -23.26 6.75 6.05
C PHE A 402 -23.31 6.37 7.54
N ILE A 403 -22.86 5.15 7.87
CA ILE A 403 -22.89 4.61 9.23
C ILE A 403 -22.10 5.52 10.18
N TYR A 404 -20.89 5.91 9.78
CA TYR A 404 -20.04 6.78 10.58
C TYR A 404 -20.65 8.17 10.79
N GLY A 405 -21.10 8.80 9.70
CA GLY A 405 -21.72 10.12 9.76
C GLY A 405 -22.98 10.13 10.63
N ALA A 406 -23.81 9.09 10.50
CA ALA A 406 -25.01 8.91 11.31
C ALA A 406 -24.68 8.69 12.79
N ALA A 407 -23.75 7.79 13.11
CA ALA A 407 -23.35 7.51 14.48
C ALA A 407 -22.72 8.73 15.17
N ARG A 408 -21.81 9.44 14.48
CA ARG A 408 -21.11 10.60 15.03
C ARG A 408 -22.05 11.78 15.27
N SER A 409 -22.99 12.02 14.36
CA SER A 409 -23.97 13.08 14.54
C SER A 409 -25.01 12.73 15.59
N TYR A 410 -25.45 11.48 15.69
CA TYR A 410 -26.31 11.02 16.78
C TYR A 410 -25.65 11.23 18.13
N LEU A 411 -24.38 10.82 18.29
CA LEU A 411 -23.61 11.02 19.53
C LEU A 411 -23.45 12.50 19.87
N ARG A 412 -23.15 13.34 18.87
CA ARG A 412 -23.01 14.79 19.06
C ARG A 412 -24.33 15.42 19.51
N GLY A 413 -25.44 15.10 18.85
CA GLY A 413 -26.75 15.60 19.24
C GLY A 413 -27.14 15.13 20.65
N TYR A 414 -26.81 13.89 21.00
CA TYR A 414 -27.05 13.34 22.34
C TYR A 414 -26.28 14.13 23.40
N MET A 415 -25.01 14.45 23.15
CA MET A 415 -24.18 15.29 24.03
C MET A 415 -24.64 16.75 24.12
N GLN A 416 -25.54 17.18 23.23
CA GLN A 416 -26.13 18.52 23.20
C GLN A 416 -27.58 18.53 23.68
N ASP A 417 -28.03 17.45 24.32
CA ASP A 417 -29.38 17.27 24.88
C ASP A 417 -30.52 17.53 23.88
N VAL A 418 -30.27 17.18 22.62
CA VAL A 418 -31.24 17.31 21.53
C VAL A 418 -32.29 16.20 21.60
N THR A 419 -33.55 16.51 21.25
CA THR A 419 -34.67 15.56 21.35
C THR A 419 -34.48 14.32 20.46
N PRO A 420 -34.96 13.12 20.84
CA PRO A 420 -34.73 11.88 20.10
C PRO A 420 -35.19 11.90 18.62
N SER A 421 -36.25 12.63 18.30
CA SER A 421 -36.71 12.84 16.92
C SER A 421 -35.68 13.62 16.10
N VAL A 422 -35.14 14.69 16.68
CA VAL A 422 -34.12 15.53 16.06
C VAL A 422 -32.78 14.81 15.98
N LEU A 423 -32.43 13.93 16.93
CA LEU A 423 -31.27 13.03 16.82
C LEU A 423 -31.35 12.13 15.59
N ARG A 424 -32.53 11.55 15.32
CA ARG A 424 -32.75 10.68 14.17
C ARG A 424 -32.65 11.45 12.86
N GLU A 425 -33.22 12.66 12.79
CA GLU A 425 -33.12 13.53 11.62
C GLU A 425 -31.67 14.00 11.38
N LEU A 426 -30.95 14.35 12.44
CA LEU A 426 -29.54 14.75 12.38
C LEU A 426 -28.67 13.59 11.89
N ALA A 427 -28.89 12.38 12.43
CA ALA A 427 -28.22 11.16 12.01
C ALA A 427 -28.43 10.87 10.52
N MET A 428 -29.68 10.92 10.05
CA MET A 428 -29.99 10.71 8.64
C MET A 428 -29.41 11.79 7.73
N HIS A 429 -29.45 13.06 8.14
CA HIS A 429 -28.95 14.18 7.34
C HIS A 429 -27.43 14.15 7.21
N VAL A 430 -26.71 14.00 8.33
CA VAL A 430 -25.23 13.95 8.32
C VAL A 430 -24.73 12.64 7.72
N GLY A 431 -25.40 11.51 7.98
CA GLY A 431 -25.10 10.22 7.34
C GLY A 431 -25.14 10.32 5.82
N ARG A 432 -26.22 10.87 5.23
CA ARG A 432 -26.31 11.06 3.77
C ARG A 432 -25.23 11.95 3.20
N ARG A 433 -24.88 13.06 3.87
CA ARG A 433 -23.81 13.97 3.42
C ARG A 433 -22.43 13.32 3.49
N THR A 434 -22.16 12.57 4.55
CA THR A 434 -20.90 11.84 4.73
C THR A 434 -20.78 10.71 3.70
N ALA A 435 -21.88 10.01 3.40
CA ALA A 435 -21.94 8.99 2.37
C ALA A 435 -21.62 9.54 0.97
N LEU A 436 -22.24 10.66 0.59
CA LEU A 436 -21.94 11.34 -0.69
C LEU A 436 -20.49 11.83 -0.73
N GLY A 437 -20.00 12.41 0.36
CA GLY A 437 -18.62 12.87 0.46
C GLY A 437 -17.61 11.72 0.35
N ALA A 438 -17.86 10.58 0.99
CA ALA A 438 -17.03 9.38 0.90
C ALA A 438 -17.04 8.76 -0.50
N ALA A 439 -18.21 8.70 -1.15
CA ALA A 439 -18.34 8.24 -2.53
C ALA A 439 -17.54 9.12 -3.51
N LEU A 440 -17.65 10.45 -3.36
CA LEU A 440 -16.90 11.40 -4.17
C LEU A 440 -15.39 11.30 -3.91
N LEU A 441 -14.98 11.14 -2.65
CA LEU A 441 -13.57 11.01 -2.29
C LEU A 441 -12.94 9.75 -2.90
N VAL A 442 -13.58 8.59 -2.76
CA VAL A 442 -13.10 7.33 -3.35
C VAL A 442 -13.14 7.39 -4.86
N GLY A 443 -14.23 7.86 -5.47
CA GLY A 443 -14.29 8.02 -6.93
C GLY A 443 -13.23 8.97 -7.47
N LEU A 444 -12.90 10.04 -6.73
CA LEU A 444 -11.82 10.95 -7.10
C LEU A 444 -10.45 10.28 -6.97
N PHE A 445 -10.19 9.48 -5.92
CA PHE A 445 -8.92 8.76 -5.79
C PHE A 445 -8.73 7.66 -6.84
N GLU A 446 -9.81 6.96 -7.20
CA GLU A 446 -9.80 5.97 -8.30
C GLU A 446 -9.49 6.64 -9.65
N THR A 447 -9.94 7.89 -9.86
CA THR A 447 -9.71 8.65 -11.10
C THR A 447 -8.47 9.56 -11.05
N ALA A 448 -7.86 9.76 -9.88
CA ALA A 448 -6.74 10.67 -9.68
C ALA A 448 -5.53 10.36 -10.55
N PRO A 449 -5.10 9.10 -10.77
CA PRO A 449 -3.97 8.80 -11.65
C PRO A 449 -4.22 9.28 -13.08
N ARG A 450 -5.44 9.09 -13.60
CA ARG A 450 -5.83 9.54 -14.94
C ARG A 450 -5.87 11.06 -15.03
N ILE A 451 -6.49 11.72 -14.06
CA ILE A 451 -6.55 13.19 -14.00
C ILE A 451 -5.13 13.77 -13.91
N LYS A 452 -4.26 13.20 -13.07
CA LYS A 452 -2.84 13.57 -12.96
C LYS A 452 -2.15 13.47 -14.33
N LYS A 453 -2.32 12.35 -15.05
CA LYS A 453 -1.74 12.16 -16.39
C LYS A 453 -2.24 13.20 -17.39
N GLU A 454 -3.55 13.44 -17.45
CA GLU A 454 -4.16 14.41 -18.37
C GLU A 454 -3.72 15.85 -18.07
N VAL A 455 -3.68 16.26 -16.80
CA VAL A 455 -3.23 17.59 -16.38
C VAL A 455 -1.74 17.80 -16.67
N LEU A 456 -0.90 16.80 -16.39
CA LEU A 456 0.53 16.88 -16.70
C LEU A 456 0.77 17.01 -18.20
N ALA A 457 0.05 16.21 -19.02
CA ALA A 457 0.12 16.32 -20.47
C ALA A 457 -0.27 17.70 -20.98
N GLN A 458 -1.33 18.32 -20.43
CA GLN A 458 -1.73 19.69 -20.77
C GLN A 458 -0.69 20.75 -20.38
N LEU A 459 0.06 20.51 -19.30
CA LEU A 459 1.15 21.37 -18.85
C LEU A 459 2.47 21.12 -19.60
N GLY A 460 2.48 20.20 -20.57
CA GLY A 460 3.70 19.80 -21.29
C GLY A 460 4.74 19.12 -20.38
N ARG A 461 4.29 18.48 -19.31
CA ARG A 461 5.14 17.79 -18.33
C ARG A 461 4.85 16.30 -18.34
N GLU A 462 5.88 15.50 -18.12
CA GLU A 462 5.73 14.05 -17.98
C GLU A 462 5.57 13.63 -16.51
N PRO A 463 4.95 12.47 -16.23
CA PRO A 463 4.98 11.85 -14.92
C PRO A 463 6.43 11.64 -14.44
N ILE A 464 6.69 11.93 -13.16
CA ILE A 464 8.02 11.72 -12.59
C ILE A 464 8.26 10.23 -12.41
N THR A 465 9.20 9.69 -13.19
CA THR A 465 9.69 8.31 -13.09
C THR A 465 11.08 8.23 -12.45
N ASP A 466 11.75 9.38 -12.33
CA ASP A 466 13.08 9.53 -11.74
C ASP A 466 13.20 10.87 -11.00
N TYR A 467 13.61 10.83 -9.73
CA TYR A 467 13.81 12.01 -8.89
C TYR A 467 15.02 12.86 -9.27
N SER A 468 15.92 12.34 -10.11
CA SER A 468 17.02 13.10 -10.70
C SER A 468 16.54 14.11 -11.76
N THR A 469 15.31 13.94 -12.28
CA THR A 469 14.72 14.81 -13.30
C THR A 469 14.68 16.27 -12.80
N PRO A 470 15.17 17.25 -13.60
CA PRO A 470 15.08 18.66 -13.25
C PRO A 470 13.63 19.09 -12.99
N GLY A 471 13.39 19.79 -11.87
CA GLY A 471 12.04 20.22 -11.49
C GLY A 471 11.14 19.14 -10.89
N ALA A 472 11.61 17.90 -10.70
CA ALA A 472 10.82 16.82 -10.11
C ALA A 472 10.23 17.19 -8.76
N LEU A 473 11.04 17.78 -7.86
CA LEU A 473 10.58 18.18 -6.53
C LEU A 473 9.46 19.21 -6.60
N GLU A 474 9.60 20.24 -7.44
CA GLU A 474 8.59 21.30 -7.59
C GLU A 474 7.25 20.76 -8.10
N GLN A 475 7.31 19.86 -9.08
CA GLN A 475 6.13 19.19 -9.61
C GLN A 475 5.44 18.34 -8.55
N LEU A 476 6.21 17.57 -7.77
CA LEU A 476 5.68 16.71 -6.70
C LEU A 476 5.08 17.51 -5.55
N VAL A 477 5.72 18.61 -5.14
CA VAL A 477 5.14 19.54 -4.15
C VAL A 477 3.81 20.10 -4.66
N GLY A 478 3.74 20.48 -5.95
CA GLY A 478 2.48 20.92 -6.56
C GLY A 478 1.38 19.87 -6.49
N ILE A 479 1.71 18.60 -6.75
CA ILE A 479 0.77 17.46 -6.68
C ILE A 479 0.30 17.22 -5.25
N ASP A 480 1.22 17.15 -4.28
CA ASP A 480 0.88 16.91 -2.87
C ASP A 480 0.02 18.06 -2.32
N MET A 481 0.34 19.31 -2.66
CA MET A 481 -0.47 20.46 -2.25
C MET A 481 -1.85 20.48 -2.91
N ALA A 482 -1.98 20.05 -4.17
CA ALA A 482 -3.28 19.89 -4.83
C ALA A 482 -4.13 18.79 -4.18
N TYR A 483 -3.49 17.70 -3.73
CA TYR A 483 -4.15 16.64 -2.97
C TYR A 483 -4.67 17.15 -1.63
N ILE A 484 -3.83 17.86 -0.86
CA ILE A 484 -4.21 18.48 0.42
C ILE A 484 -5.34 19.49 0.23
N ALA A 485 -5.27 20.33 -0.81
CA ALA A 485 -6.32 21.30 -1.13
C ALA A 485 -7.65 20.62 -1.49
N THR A 486 -7.61 19.54 -2.27
CA THR A 486 -8.79 18.74 -2.62
C THR A 486 -9.45 18.16 -1.38
N ILE A 487 -8.65 17.58 -0.47
CA ILE A 487 -9.12 17.09 0.82
C ILE A 487 -9.78 18.22 1.62
N ALA A 488 -9.17 19.41 1.66
CA ALA A 488 -9.72 20.55 2.37
C ALA A 488 -11.07 20.99 1.81
N VAL A 489 -11.21 21.06 0.48
CA VAL A 489 -12.46 21.43 -0.20
C VAL A 489 -13.55 20.38 0.05
N LEU A 490 -13.23 19.09 -0.06
CA LEU A 490 -14.20 18.01 0.17
C LEU A 490 -14.67 17.98 1.63
N ASN A 491 -13.78 18.11 2.61
CA ASN A 491 -14.18 18.17 4.03
C ASN A 491 -14.98 19.43 4.36
N PHE A 492 -14.71 20.54 3.67
CA PHE A 492 -15.52 21.75 3.81
C PHE A 492 -16.94 21.54 3.27
N ALA A 493 -17.09 20.86 2.13
CA ALA A 493 -18.38 20.58 1.51
C ALA A 493 -19.18 19.49 2.27
N PHE A 494 -18.48 18.48 2.79
CA PHE A 494 -19.06 17.36 3.53
C PHE A 494 -18.24 17.09 4.82
N PRO A 495 -18.76 17.45 6.00
CA PRO A 495 -18.06 17.19 7.26
C PRO A 495 -17.95 15.68 7.54
N TYR A 496 -16.87 15.28 8.24
CA TYR A 496 -16.60 13.91 8.72
C TYR A 496 -16.22 12.84 7.68
N ILE A 497 -15.86 13.20 6.45
CA ILE A 497 -15.48 12.21 5.42
C ILE A 497 -14.23 11.40 5.81
N LEU A 498 -13.23 12.03 6.43
CA LEU A 498 -11.87 11.46 6.43
C LEU A 498 -11.62 10.32 7.41
N VAL A 499 -12.30 10.24 8.55
CA VAL A 499 -11.90 9.28 9.61
C VAL A 499 -12.16 7.81 9.24
N PRO A 500 -13.23 7.43 8.51
CA PRO A 500 -13.42 6.05 8.06
C PRO A 500 -12.72 5.72 6.74
N VAL A 501 -12.48 6.72 5.89
CA VAL A 501 -11.97 6.54 4.53
C VAL A 501 -10.43 6.61 4.48
N ALA A 502 -9.79 7.21 5.49
CA ALA A 502 -8.32 7.22 5.63
C ALA A 502 -7.72 5.86 6.00
N PHE A 503 -8.53 4.90 6.47
CA PHE A 503 -8.06 3.55 6.81
C PHE A 503 -8.21 2.53 5.68
N ASN A 504 -8.80 2.90 4.53
CA ASN A 504 -8.76 2.08 3.32
C ASN A 504 -9.21 2.89 2.09
N PRO A 505 -8.29 3.29 1.19
CA PRO A 505 -8.59 3.02 -0.22
C PRO A 505 -7.37 2.77 -1.16
N THR A 506 -6.12 2.89 -0.71
CA THR A 506 -4.92 2.87 -1.59
C THR A 506 -3.91 1.75 -1.32
N GLN A 507 -4.01 1.01 -0.20
CA GLN A 507 -3.13 -0.13 0.08
C GLN A 507 -3.45 -1.41 -0.72
N LEU A 508 -4.44 -1.37 -1.63
CA LEU A 508 -4.82 -2.50 -2.49
C LEU A 508 -4.74 -2.20 -3.99
N PHE A 509 -4.25 -1.03 -4.39
CA PHE A 509 -4.15 -0.68 -5.80
C PHE A 509 -2.71 -0.50 -6.23
N VAL A 510 -2.11 -1.63 -6.62
CA VAL A 510 -1.35 -1.64 -7.87
C VAL A 510 -2.28 -1.05 -8.94
N PRO A 511 -1.94 0.09 -9.57
CA PRO A 511 -2.73 0.57 -10.69
C PRO A 511 -2.77 -0.52 -11.77
N TYR A 512 -3.98 -0.88 -12.21
CA TYR A 512 -4.23 -1.87 -13.26
C TYR A 512 -3.68 -1.45 -14.64
N ASP A 513 -3.35 -0.16 -14.80
CA ASP A 513 -2.90 0.43 -16.07
C ASP A 513 -1.38 0.58 -16.17
N ILE A 514 -0.61 -0.36 -15.61
CA ILE A 514 0.69 -0.65 -16.21
C ILE A 514 0.39 -1.61 -17.34
N GLU A 515 0.13 -1.06 -18.53
CA GLU A 515 0.47 -1.76 -19.77
C GLU A 515 1.94 -2.20 -19.60
N LEU A 516 2.14 -3.47 -19.23
CA LEU A 516 3.43 -4.10 -19.44
C LEU A 516 3.70 -3.92 -20.93
N PRO A 517 4.87 -3.38 -21.34
CA PRO A 517 5.15 -3.12 -22.73
C PRO A 517 4.86 -4.40 -23.52
N SER A 518 3.76 -4.37 -24.29
CA SER A 518 3.53 -5.35 -25.31
C SER A 518 4.69 -5.17 -26.28
N LYS A 519 5.49 -6.22 -26.47
CA LYS A 519 6.48 -6.22 -27.55
C LYS A 519 5.73 -5.93 -28.84
N GLY A 520 5.95 -4.73 -29.38
CA GLY A 520 5.24 -4.26 -30.56
C GLY A 520 5.48 -2.78 -30.86
N ALA A 521 6.71 -2.30 -30.68
CA ALA A 521 7.16 -1.03 -31.27
C ALA A 521 8.64 -1.15 -31.66
N GLN A 522 8.92 -2.09 -32.55
CA GLN A 522 9.88 -1.97 -33.65
C GLN A 522 9.35 -2.79 -34.82
#